data_AF-S4W3J5-F1
#
_entry.id   AF-S4W3J5-F1
#
_cell.length_a   1.000
_cell.length_b   1.000
_cell.length_c   1.000
_cell.angle_alpha   90.00
_cell.angle_beta   90.00
_cell.angle_gamma   90.00
#
_symmetry.space_group_name_H-M   'P 1'
#
loop_
_entity.id
_entity.type
_entity.pdbx_description
1 polymer ?
#
loop_
_entity_poly.entity_id
_entity_poly.type
_entity_poly.pdbx_seq_one_letter_code
_entity_poly.pdbx_strand_id
1 'polypeptide(L)'
;MGMDLYNSSDVAKSVWDKADKHLIETYGFSILDIVKNNPNELTVHFGGPKGRAIRENYISMMFETIAADGSLKSEKIFKDIDENTSEFTFKSPSGLLSATQFTQPALTLMEKAAFEDMKSKGLVPAESMFAGH
;
A
#
# COMPACT_ATOMS: atom_id res chain seq x y z
N MET A 1 1.54 -14.12 3.41
CA MET A 1 0.09 -13.94 3.61
C MET A 1 -0.63 -14.13 2.28
N GLY A 2 -1.75 -14.85 2.21
CA GLY A 2 -2.65 -14.90 1.03
C GLY A 2 -2.10 -15.47 -0.29
N MET A 3 -0.83 -15.88 -0.36
CA MET A 3 -0.17 -16.24 -1.62
C MET A 3 -0.62 -17.58 -2.19
N ASP A 4 -1.03 -18.53 -1.34
CA ASP A 4 -1.60 -19.80 -1.81
C ASP A 4 -2.89 -19.54 -2.59
N LEU A 5 -3.79 -18.70 -2.04
CA LEU A 5 -5.03 -18.30 -2.70
C LEU A 5 -4.77 -17.46 -3.95
N TYR A 6 -3.78 -16.56 -3.91
CA TYR A 6 -3.34 -15.81 -5.09
C TYR A 6 -2.90 -16.74 -6.24
N ASN A 7 -2.23 -17.87 -5.92
CA ASN A 7 -1.78 -18.83 -6.93
C ASN A 7 -2.90 -19.75 -7.43
N SER A 8 -3.95 -19.97 -6.64
CA SER A 8 -5.00 -20.95 -6.95
C SER A 8 -6.33 -20.35 -7.42
N SER A 9 -6.56 -19.04 -7.28
CA SER A 9 -7.81 -18.36 -7.63
C SER A 9 -7.57 -17.15 -8.53
N ASP A 10 -8.11 -17.19 -9.75
CA ASP A 10 -8.02 -16.08 -10.71
C ASP A 10 -8.67 -14.79 -10.16
N VAL A 11 -9.74 -14.94 -9.37
CA VAL A 11 -10.43 -13.80 -8.75
C VAL A 11 -9.54 -13.15 -7.71
N ALA A 12 -8.97 -13.94 -6.79
CA ALA A 12 -8.04 -13.43 -5.78
C ALA A 12 -6.80 -12.81 -6.43
N LYS A 13 -6.23 -13.47 -7.44
CA LYS A 13 -5.12 -12.97 -8.24
C LYS A 13 -5.42 -11.60 -8.83
N SER A 14 -6.60 -11.42 -9.42
CA SER A 14 -6.99 -10.15 -10.05
C SER A 14 -7.09 -8.99 -9.06
N VAL A 15 -7.47 -9.26 -7.80
CA VAL A 15 -7.53 -8.22 -6.74
C VAL A 15 -6.11 -7.75 -6.41
N TRP A 16 -5.20 -8.69 -6.19
CA TRP A 16 -3.79 -8.39 -5.93
C TRP A 16 -3.13 -7.68 -7.10
N ASP A 17 -3.27 -8.18 -8.34
CA ASP A 17 -2.61 -7.62 -9.52
C ASP A 17 -3.08 -6.18 -9.80
N LYS A 18 -4.36 -5.89 -9.59
CA LYS A 18 -4.90 -4.51 -9.74
C LYS A 18 -4.30 -3.57 -8.71
N ALA A 19 -4.24 -3.99 -7.45
CA ALA A 19 -3.70 -3.16 -6.38
C ALA A 19 -2.19 -2.97 -6.53
N ASP A 20 -1.45 -4.03 -6.86
CA ASP A 20 -0.01 -3.99 -7.08
C ASP A 20 0.34 -3.05 -8.22
N LYS A 21 -0.35 -3.16 -9.36
CA LYS A 21 -0.19 -2.23 -10.49
C LYS A 21 -0.43 -0.78 -10.06
N HIS A 22 -1.50 -0.51 -9.31
CA HIS A 22 -1.79 0.83 -8.83
C HIS A 22 -0.68 1.39 -7.93
N LEU A 23 -0.14 0.58 -7.02
CA LEU A 23 0.94 0.98 -6.11
C LEU A 23 2.26 1.19 -6.86
N ILE A 24 2.56 0.38 -7.87
CA ILE A 24 3.73 0.58 -8.73
C ILE A 24 3.61 1.89 -9.51
N GLU A 25 2.45 2.14 -10.12
CA GLU A 25 2.25 3.33 -10.95
C GLU A 25 2.18 4.63 -10.13
N THR A 26 1.64 4.56 -8.90
CA THR A 26 1.40 5.74 -8.05
C THR A 26 2.54 6.00 -7.07
N TYR A 27 3.10 4.94 -6.48
CA TYR A 27 4.07 5.02 -5.37
C TYR A 27 5.39 4.32 -5.64
N GLY A 28 5.54 3.63 -6.78
CA GLY A 28 6.82 3.09 -7.24
C GLY A 28 7.27 1.81 -6.52
N PHE A 29 6.36 1.05 -5.91
CA PHE A 29 6.70 -0.23 -5.30
C PHE A 29 5.64 -1.32 -5.52
N SER A 30 6.08 -2.58 -5.45
CA SER A 30 5.20 -3.75 -5.52
C SER A 30 4.84 -4.22 -4.12
N ILE A 31 3.56 -4.25 -3.80
CA ILE A 31 3.07 -4.86 -2.55
C ILE A 31 3.17 -6.38 -2.59
N LEU A 32 3.07 -6.98 -3.78
CA LEU A 32 3.26 -8.42 -3.97
C LEU A 32 4.69 -8.84 -3.59
N ASP A 33 5.70 -8.06 -3.97
CA ASP A 33 7.08 -8.31 -3.59
C ASP A 33 7.28 -8.21 -2.07
N ILE A 34 6.74 -7.17 -1.43
CA ILE A 34 6.81 -6.99 0.03
C ILE A 34 6.16 -8.18 0.77
N VAL A 35 4.99 -8.64 0.33
CA VAL A 35 4.28 -9.75 0.99
C VAL A 35 4.99 -11.09 0.79
N LYS A 36 5.66 -11.30 -0.36
CA LYS A 36 6.36 -12.55 -0.67
C LYS A 36 7.72 -12.64 -0.01
N ASN A 37 8.48 -11.54 -0.06
CA ASN A 37 9.90 -11.54 0.27
C ASN A 37 10.23 -10.81 1.57
N ASN A 38 9.31 -9.97 2.08
CA ASN A 38 9.46 -9.16 3.30
C ASN A 38 10.87 -8.53 3.43
N PRO A 39 11.32 -7.72 2.45
CA PRO A 39 12.64 -7.12 2.51
C PRO A 39 12.75 -6.15 3.69
N ASN A 40 13.96 -5.93 4.21
CA ASN A 40 14.21 -4.96 5.27
C ASN A 40 14.25 -3.51 4.78
N GLU A 41 14.52 -3.32 3.49
CA GLU A 41 14.59 -2.01 2.85
C GLU A 41 14.02 -2.05 1.44
N LEU A 42 13.53 -0.91 0.98
CA LEU A 42 12.96 -0.72 -0.34
C LEU A 42 13.24 0.71 -0.79
N THR A 43 13.93 0.85 -1.91
CA THR A 43 14.21 2.15 -2.52
C THR A 43 13.26 2.40 -3.67
N VAL A 44 12.52 3.51 -3.60
CA VAL A 44 11.71 4.03 -4.69
C VAL A 44 12.54 5.05 -5.45
N HIS A 45 12.74 4.84 -6.76
CA HIS A 45 13.50 5.75 -7.60
C HIS A 45 12.57 6.67 -8.40
N PHE A 46 12.81 7.98 -8.33
CA PHE A 46 12.04 9.02 -8.99
C PHE A 46 12.58 9.40 -10.38
N GLY A 47 13.17 8.42 -11.09
CA GLY A 47 13.78 8.61 -12.39
C GLY A 47 12.78 8.84 -13.55
N GLY A 48 13.15 9.74 -14.47
CA GLY A 48 12.40 9.99 -15.70
C GLY A 48 11.01 10.62 -15.48
N PRO A 49 10.18 10.73 -16.54
CA PRO A 49 8.87 11.35 -16.45
C PRO A 49 7.92 10.66 -15.45
N LYS A 50 7.92 9.31 -15.43
CA LYS A 50 7.09 8.53 -14.52
C LYS A 50 7.53 8.67 -13.06
N GLY A 51 8.84 8.62 -12.79
CA GLY A 51 9.37 8.78 -11.44
C GLY A 51 9.11 10.17 -10.86
N ARG A 52 9.12 11.23 -11.69
CA ARG A 52 8.70 12.58 -11.26
C ARG A 52 7.23 12.62 -10.84
N ALA A 53 6.33 12.00 -11.59
CA ALA A 53 4.91 11.92 -11.22
C ALA A 53 4.71 11.14 -9.91
N ILE A 54 5.45 10.04 -9.71
CA ILE A 54 5.44 9.30 -8.44
C ILE A 54 5.92 10.21 -7.29
N ARG A 55 7.01 10.96 -7.48
CA ARG A 55 7.53 11.89 -6.47
C ARG A 55 6.54 12.98 -6.11
N GLU A 56 5.80 13.52 -7.08
CA GLU A 56 4.73 14.49 -6.84
C GLU A 56 3.63 13.90 -5.93
N ASN A 57 3.30 12.62 -6.08
CA ASN A 57 2.37 11.94 -5.16
C ASN A 57 2.94 11.92 -3.73
N TYR A 58 4.24 11.65 -3.55
CA TYR A 58 4.87 11.71 -2.21
C TYR A 58 4.90 13.13 -1.63
N ILE A 59 5.24 14.14 -2.43
CA ILE A 59 5.31 15.55 -2.00
C ILE A 59 3.94 16.08 -1.59
N SER A 60 2.89 15.65 -2.29
CA SER A 60 1.51 16.09 -2.04
C SER A 60 0.85 15.44 -0.82
N MET A 61 1.48 14.44 -0.21
CA MET A 61 0.98 13.83 1.03
C MET A 61 1.19 14.76 2.22
N MET A 62 0.09 15.35 2.67
CA MET A 62 0.03 16.22 3.84
C MET A 62 -0.74 15.53 4.97
N PHE A 63 -0.32 15.74 6.21
CA PHE A 63 -1.10 15.41 7.40
C PHE A 63 -1.46 16.70 8.14
N GLU A 64 -2.65 16.73 8.70
CA GLU A 64 -3.12 17.87 9.50
C GLU A 64 -2.98 17.54 10.99
N THR A 65 -2.43 18.47 11.76
CA THR A 65 -2.37 18.42 13.22
C THR A 65 -3.01 19.65 13.82
N ILE A 66 -3.66 19.48 14.96
CA ILE A 66 -4.17 20.60 15.73
C ILE A 66 -3.04 21.07 16.66
N ALA A 67 -2.58 22.30 16.46
CA ALA A 67 -1.59 22.91 17.33
C ALA A 67 -2.19 23.24 18.70
N ALA A 68 -1.34 23.49 19.69
CA ALA A 68 -1.77 23.78 21.07
C ALA A 68 -2.66 25.04 21.19
N ASP A 69 -2.62 25.94 20.19
CA ASP A 69 -3.45 27.13 20.09
C ASP A 69 -4.80 26.89 19.39
N GLY A 70 -5.10 25.64 19.00
CA GLY A 70 -6.31 25.25 18.30
C GLY A 70 -6.27 25.48 16.78
N SER A 71 -5.15 25.94 16.21
CA SER A 71 -5.00 26.12 14.77
C SER A 71 -4.72 24.80 14.04
N LEU A 72 -5.22 24.68 12.80
CA LEU A 72 -4.91 23.57 11.92
C LEU A 72 -3.54 23.81 11.26
N LYS A 73 -2.62 22.87 11.48
CA LYS A 73 -1.29 22.87 10.87
C LYS A 73 -1.18 21.72 9.87
N SER A 74 -1.01 22.06 8.60
CA SER A 74 -0.75 21.10 7.53
C SER A 74 0.76 20.90 7.37
N GLU A 75 1.24 19.66 7.50
CA GLU A 75 2.66 19.30 7.35
C GLU A 75 2.84 18.16 6.33
N LYS A 76 3.96 18.15 5.60
CA LYS A 76 4.30 17.04 4.70
C LYS A 76 4.56 15.77 5.50
N ILE A 77 3.98 14.65 5.08
CA ILE A 77 4.30 13.32 5.63
C ILE A 77 5.78 13.01 5.40
N PHE A 78 6.25 13.21 4.16
CA PHE A 78 7.64 13.00 3.77
C PHE A 78 8.39 14.33 3.73
N LYS A 79 9.05 14.68 4.84
CA LYS A 79 9.81 15.94 4.96
C LYS A 79 11.09 15.94 4.12
N ASP A 80 11.66 14.76 3.89
CA ASP A 80 12.92 14.57 3.17
C ASP A 80 12.75 14.40 1.65
N ILE A 81 11.51 14.48 1.13
CA ILE A 81 11.22 14.37 -0.30
C ILE A 81 10.84 15.76 -0.84
N ASP A 82 11.66 16.26 -1.77
CA ASP A 82 11.50 17.54 -2.46
C ASP A 82 11.64 17.40 -3.99
N GLU A 83 11.62 18.52 -4.73
CA GLU A 83 11.71 18.55 -6.20
C GLU A 83 13.08 18.10 -6.74
N ASN A 84 14.09 17.97 -5.89
CA ASN A 84 15.45 17.56 -6.26
C ASN A 84 15.76 16.11 -5.85
N THR A 85 14.94 15.53 -4.99
CA THR A 85 15.09 14.16 -4.49
C THR A 85 14.97 13.16 -5.64
N SER A 86 15.98 12.30 -5.82
CA SER A 86 16.03 11.30 -6.89
C SER A 86 15.52 9.93 -6.47
N GLU A 87 15.52 9.63 -5.18
CA GLU A 87 15.06 8.37 -4.61
C GLU A 87 14.72 8.53 -3.13
N PHE A 88 13.95 7.59 -2.61
CA PHE A 88 13.62 7.50 -1.19
C PHE A 88 13.64 6.05 -0.73
N THR A 89 14.25 5.77 0.42
CA THR A 89 14.39 4.41 0.96
C THR A 89 13.57 4.22 2.22
N PHE A 90 12.62 3.29 2.16
CA PHE A 90 11.94 2.76 3.34
C PHE A 90 12.81 1.74 4.05
N LYS A 91 12.80 1.74 5.38
CA LYS A 91 13.57 0.79 6.20
C LYS A 91 12.75 0.28 7.37
N SER A 92 12.85 -1.01 7.65
CA SER A 92 12.31 -1.65 8.85
C SER A 92 13.26 -2.76 9.33
N PRO A 93 13.76 -2.71 10.58
CA PRO A 93 14.64 -3.75 11.12
C PRO A 93 14.03 -5.15 11.13
N SER A 94 12.70 -5.25 11.20
CA SER A 94 11.96 -6.52 11.22
C SER A 94 11.30 -6.88 9.88
N GLY A 95 11.66 -6.17 8.81
CA GLY A 95 11.07 -6.32 7.47
C GLY A 95 9.95 -5.32 7.20
N LEU A 96 9.78 -4.90 5.96
CA LEU A 96 8.81 -3.87 5.60
C LEU A 96 7.36 -4.32 5.81
N LEU A 97 7.08 -5.62 5.79
CA LEU A 97 5.73 -6.14 6.09
C LEU A 97 5.32 -5.91 7.55
N SER A 98 6.24 -5.54 8.46
CA SER A 98 5.92 -5.12 9.84
C SER A 98 5.70 -3.62 9.99
N ALA A 99 6.06 -2.82 8.98
CA ALA A 99 5.86 -1.37 9.01
C ALA A 99 4.42 -1.04 8.58
N THR A 100 3.71 -0.28 9.41
CA THR A 100 2.27 -0.06 9.31
C THR A 100 1.79 0.37 7.93
N GLN A 101 2.55 1.24 7.25
CA GLN A 101 2.26 1.74 5.91
C GLN A 101 2.23 0.65 4.83
N PHE A 102 2.85 -0.52 5.06
CA PHE A 102 2.79 -1.68 4.18
C PHE A 102 1.93 -2.80 4.75
N THR A 103 1.95 -3.01 6.07
CA THR A 103 1.16 -4.06 6.74
C THR A 103 -0.33 -3.87 6.52
N GLN A 104 -0.86 -2.65 6.71
CA GLN A 104 -2.30 -2.41 6.61
C GLN A 104 -2.84 -2.63 5.18
N PRO A 105 -2.20 -2.10 4.11
CA PRO A 105 -2.59 -2.44 2.74
C PRO A 105 -2.49 -3.94 2.46
N ALA A 106 -1.44 -4.63 2.93
CA ALA A 106 -1.28 -6.07 2.71
C ALA A 106 -2.41 -6.89 3.37
N LEU A 107 -2.79 -6.56 4.61
CA LEU A 107 -3.90 -7.20 5.32
C LEU A 107 -5.23 -6.94 4.58
N THR A 108 -5.48 -5.69 4.21
CA THR A 108 -6.70 -5.30 3.49
C THR A 108 -6.83 -6.06 2.17
N LEU A 109 -5.74 -6.20 1.42
CA LEU A 109 -5.73 -6.94 0.15
C LEU A 109 -5.93 -8.44 0.35
N MET A 110 -5.31 -9.02 1.38
CA MET A 110 -5.52 -10.42 1.73
C MET A 110 -6.99 -10.71 2.05
N GLU A 111 -7.59 -9.91 2.93
CA GLU A 111 -8.99 -10.06 3.35
C GLU A 111 -9.95 -9.84 2.19
N LYS A 112 -9.71 -8.80 1.39
CA LYS A 112 -10.52 -8.51 0.21
C LYS A 112 -10.42 -9.61 -0.84
N ALA A 113 -9.23 -10.14 -1.11
CA ALA A 113 -9.04 -11.22 -2.07
C ALA A 113 -9.75 -12.51 -1.62
N ALA A 114 -9.65 -12.85 -0.33
CA ALA A 114 -10.37 -13.98 0.24
C ALA A 114 -11.90 -13.81 0.14
N PHE A 115 -12.39 -12.60 0.44
CA PHE A 115 -13.80 -12.29 0.36
C PHE A 115 -14.35 -12.37 -1.08
N GLU A 116 -13.64 -11.81 -2.07
CA GLU A 116 -14.07 -11.86 -3.47
C GLU A 116 -14.06 -13.29 -4.03
N ASP A 117 -13.10 -14.14 -3.61
CA ASP A 117 -13.10 -15.56 -3.98
C ASP A 117 -14.35 -16.28 -3.42
N MET A 118 -14.66 -16.09 -2.13
CA MET A 118 -15.90 -16.65 -1.54
C MET A 118 -17.16 -16.14 -2.24
N LYS A 119 -17.20 -14.84 -2.55
CA LYS A 119 -18.31 -14.22 -3.26
C LYS A 119 -18.51 -14.80 -4.66
N SER A 120 -17.42 -15.03 -5.42
CA SER A 120 -17.49 -15.64 -6.75
C SER A 120 -18.03 -17.07 -6.76
N LYS A 121 -17.93 -17.77 -5.63
CA LYS A 121 -18.44 -19.13 -5.42
C LYS A 121 -19.85 -19.16 -4.83
N GLY A 122 -20.49 -17.99 -4.67
CA GLY A 122 -21.84 -17.87 -4.10
C GLY A 122 -21.90 -18.19 -2.60
N LEU A 123 -20.78 -18.11 -1.88
CA LEU A 123 -20.70 -18.45 -0.46
C LEU A 123 -21.05 -17.28 0.48
N VAL A 124 -21.31 -16.09 -0.07
CA VAL A 124 -21.64 -14.88 0.70
C VAL A 124 -23.13 -14.61 0.64
N PRO A 125 -23.88 -14.76 1.76
CA PRO A 125 -25.30 -14.45 1.82
C PRO A 125 -25.57 -12.96 1.61
N ALA A 126 -26.70 -12.62 0.97
CA ALA A 126 -27.09 -11.24 0.71
C ALA A 126 -27.33 -10.43 2.01
N GLU A 127 -27.96 -11.05 3.01
CA GLU A 127 -28.32 -10.41 4.29
C GLU A 127 -27.28 -10.72 5.39
N SER A 128 -26.01 -10.43 5.11
CA SER A 128 -24.91 -10.65 6.07
C SER A 128 -24.56 -9.38 6.83
N MET A 129 -24.40 -9.47 8.15
CA MET A 129 -23.79 -8.39 8.95
C MET A 129 -22.26 -8.49 8.88
N PHE A 130 -21.56 -7.35 8.82
CA PHE A 130 -20.11 -7.31 8.79
C PHE A 130 -19.56 -6.18 9.68
N ALA A 131 -18.36 -6.38 10.23
CA ALA A 131 -17.60 -5.39 11.00
C ALA A 131 -16.10 -5.70 10.86
N GLY A 132 -15.26 -4.70 11.12
CA GLY A 132 -13.80 -4.83 11.26
C GLY A 132 -13.35 -4.21 12.58
N HIS A 133 -12.27 -4.73 13.17
CA HIS A 133 -11.66 -4.17 14.38
C HIS A 133 -10.83 -2.92 14.07
#